data_AF-A0A0C2X953-F1
#
_entry.id   AF-A0A0C2X953-F1
#
_cell.length_a   1.000
_cell.length_b   1.000
_cell.length_c   1.000
_cell.angle_alpha   90.00
_cell.angle_beta   90.00
_cell.angle_gamma   90.00
#
_symmetry.space_group_name_H-M   'P 1'
#
loop_
_entity.id
_entity.type
_entity.pdbx_description
1 polymer ?
#
loop_
_entity_poly.entity_id
_entity_poly.type
_entity_poly.pdbx_seq_one_letter_code
_entity_poly.pdbx_strand_id
1 'polypeptide(L)'
;MSFSVTRDKGAFEYGGENLVSLFCQFSNLFKSSMWRMIWDILRFNASARRLLAESESAVLDSKVADAKATSLGAYLKANGYSDSFRDDYLLPIATSIWSTPPSECADGFSARSILRFMHNHHLLQITGKPKWLTVKGGSINYVNKVISKLPPGALRLSTPVHSVRNSTVDGKHKVLLRTVSGHVEEYDHVIMATHSGTTLRILENGEQATADEKAILGGFQWTNNPTVLHSDTSALPTRKKAWCAWNYVTESEPPTALRPGRSNSDQFGLSYLMNLVQHINMDTFGPVICTLNPTIAIREETIQARGNYEHPTFNAQAEECQKRMPTIQNTRSISYAGAWMGYGFHEDGFTMGLKAAVALGGVQLPFEILPANRRVNAVWTANLFDILERIRLFLVWLLFGMFARLRLRA
;
A
#
# COMPACT_ATOMS: atom_id res chain seq x y z
N MET A 1 -5.40 -6.40 13.34
CA MET A 1 -4.06 -6.15 12.76
C MET A 1 -3.27 -5.35 13.80
N SER A 2 -2.27 -5.97 14.41
CA SER A 2 -1.27 -5.28 15.23
C SER A 2 -0.03 -5.03 14.37
N PHE A 3 0.69 -3.94 14.66
CA PHE A 3 1.85 -3.47 13.90
C PHE A 3 2.97 -3.09 14.87
N SER A 4 4.21 -3.42 14.53
CA SER A 4 5.39 -3.04 15.30
C SER A 4 6.49 -2.50 14.41
N VAL A 5 7.39 -1.75 15.02
CA VAL A 5 8.64 -1.27 14.42
C VAL A 5 9.78 -1.74 15.28
N THR A 6 10.79 -2.31 14.65
CA THR A 6 12.10 -2.57 15.24
C THR A 6 13.18 -1.95 14.35
N ARG A 7 14.07 -1.19 14.98
CA ARG A 7 15.16 -0.49 14.32
C ARG A 7 16.49 -0.79 15.00
N ASP A 8 17.53 -0.90 14.19
CA ASP A 8 18.90 -1.16 14.61
C ASP A 8 19.01 -2.39 15.50
N LYS A 9 18.46 -3.51 15.02
CA LYS A 9 18.48 -4.81 15.72
C LYS A 9 17.95 -4.71 17.16
N GLY A 10 16.88 -3.92 17.33
CA GLY A 10 16.19 -3.75 18.60
C GLY A 10 16.73 -2.64 19.50
N ALA A 11 17.59 -1.74 19.00
CA ALA A 11 17.96 -0.51 19.74
C ALA A 11 16.73 0.38 19.97
N PHE A 12 15.80 0.42 19.01
CA PHE A 12 14.49 1.04 19.16
C PHE A 12 13.38 0.07 18.75
N GLU A 13 12.39 -0.14 19.63
CA GLU A 13 11.24 -1.01 19.39
C GLU A 13 9.96 -0.46 20.03
N TYR A 14 8.84 -0.62 19.32
CA TYR A 14 7.51 -0.51 19.90
C TYR A 14 6.50 -1.38 19.13
N GLY A 15 5.46 -1.84 19.83
CA GLY A 15 4.31 -2.52 19.24
C GLY A 15 3.02 -1.74 19.50
N GLY A 16 2.12 -1.70 18.51
CA GLY A 16 0.87 -0.95 18.56
C GLY A 16 -0.35 -1.70 19.10
N GLU A 17 -0.16 -2.86 19.74
CA GLU A 17 -1.27 -3.69 20.24
C GLU A 17 -1.88 -3.15 21.54
N ASN A 18 -1.05 -2.76 22.50
CA ASN A 18 -1.45 -2.25 23.80
C ASN A 18 -0.32 -1.38 24.42
N LEU A 19 -0.55 -0.83 25.61
CA LEU A 19 0.45 0.01 26.29
C LEU A 19 1.73 -0.76 26.67
N VAL A 20 1.61 -2.05 26.97
CA VAL A 20 2.76 -2.90 27.31
C VAL A 20 3.63 -3.14 26.07
N SER A 21 3.04 -3.32 24.89
CA SER A 21 3.78 -3.43 23.64
C SER A 21 4.35 -2.08 23.20
N LEU A 22 3.63 -0.97 23.41
CA LEU A 22 4.07 0.38 23.05
C LEU A 22 5.32 0.78 23.85
N PHE A 23 5.33 0.47 25.14
CA PHE A 23 6.47 0.67 26.04
C PHE A 23 7.19 -0.64 26.35
N CYS A 24 7.31 -1.53 25.35
CA CYS A 24 8.09 -2.76 25.50
C CYS A 24 9.55 -2.48 25.88
N GLN A 25 10.06 -1.29 25.54
CA GLN A 25 11.25 -0.66 26.06
C GLN A 25 10.88 0.40 27.09
N PHE A 26 11.15 0.14 28.37
CA PHE A 26 10.83 1.09 29.45
C PHE A 26 11.53 2.45 29.26
N SER A 27 12.74 2.47 28.70
CA SER A 27 13.47 3.70 28.38
C SER A 27 12.72 4.64 27.43
N ASN A 28 11.79 4.13 26.61
CA ASN A 28 10.98 4.97 25.73
C ASN A 28 10.01 5.88 26.48
N LEU A 29 9.68 5.60 27.75
CA LEU A 29 8.89 6.51 28.59
C LEU A 29 9.61 7.84 28.86
N PHE A 30 10.94 7.85 28.82
CA PHE A 30 11.74 9.04 29.07
C PHE A 30 12.20 9.73 27.78
N LYS A 31 11.90 9.16 26.61
CA LYS A 31 12.28 9.75 25.32
C LYS A 31 11.23 10.77 24.90
N SER A 32 11.63 12.04 24.80
CA SER A 32 10.78 13.11 24.28
C SER A 32 10.28 12.84 22.86
N SER A 33 11.09 12.17 22.02
CA SER A 33 10.71 11.76 20.67
C SER A 33 9.56 10.75 20.64
N MET A 34 9.50 9.81 21.60
CA MET A 34 8.39 8.84 21.71
C MET A 34 7.07 9.55 21.99
N TRP A 35 7.05 10.47 22.96
CA TRP A 35 5.86 11.25 23.27
C TRP A 35 5.47 12.20 22.14
N ARG A 36 6.45 12.79 21.47
CA ARG A 36 6.20 13.64 20.31
C ARG A 36 5.59 12.84 19.15
N MET A 37 6.07 11.62 18.90
CA MET A 37 5.47 10.70 17.93
C MET A 37 4.03 10.39 18.30
N ILE A 38 3.74 9.98 19.53
CA ILE A 38 2.37 9.68 20.00
C ILE A 38 1.45 10.89 19.81
N TRP A 39 1.90 12.07 20.21
CA TRP A 39 1.17 13.32 20.02
C TRP A 39 0.85 13.58 18.54
N ASP A 40 1.84 13.48 17.68
CA ASP A 40 1.69 13.70 16.25
C ASP A 40 0.79 12.64 15.59
N ILE A 41 0.75 11.39 16.08
CA ILE A 41 -0.23 10.37 15.64
C ILE A 41 -1.66 10.83 15.91
N LEU A 42 -1.93 11.29 17.14
CA LEU A 42 -3.26 11.74 17.54
C LEU A 42 -3.68 12.98 16.76
N ARG A 43 -2.76 13.94 16.59
CA ARG A 43 -2.95 15.14 15.79
C ARG A 43 -3.23 14.80 14.33
N PHE A 44 -2.40 13.95 13.72
CA PHE A 44 -2.54 13.54 12.32
C PHE A 44 -3.89 12.88 12.05
N ASN A 45 -4.31 11.95 12.92
CA ASN A 45 -5.60 11.28 12.81
C ASN A 45 -6.79 12.26 12.81
N ALA A 46 -6.70 13.33 13.61
CA ALA A 46 -7.71 14.38 13.64
C ALA A 46 -7.64 15.31 12.42
N SER A 47 -6.45 15.83 12.11
CA SER A 47 -6.23 16.82 11.03
C SER A 47 -6.44 16.23 9.63
N ALA A 48 -6.12 14.95 9.41
CA ALA A 48 -6.28 14.27 8.13
C ALA A 48 -7.72 14.29 7.61
N ARG A 49 -8.70 14.09 8.51
CA ARG A 49 -10.13 14.09 8.15
C ARG A 49 -10.63 15.46 7.72
N ARG A 50 -10.09 16.53 8.33
CA ARG A 50 -10.41 17.91 7.92
C ARG A 50 -9.95 18.19 6.49
N LEU A 51 -8.70 17.84 6.17
CA LEU A 51 -8.15 18.06 4.83
C LEU A 51 -8.96 17.33 3.74
N LEU A 52 -9.37 16.10 4.03
CA LEU A 52 -10.21 15.35 3.09
C LEU A 52 -11.61 15.99 2.92
N ALA A 53 -12.22 16.51 4.00
CA ALA A 53 -13.53 17.16 3.94
C ALA A 53 -13.49 18.50 3.18
N GLU A 54 -12.48 19.34 3.45
CA GLU A 54 -12.26 20.61 2.73
C GLU A 54 -12.07 20.37 1.22
N SER A 55 -11.37 19.29 0.86
CA SER A 55 -11.17 18.91 -0.55
C SER A 55 -12.46 18.44 -1.23
N GLU A 56 -13.39 17.81 -0.50
CA GLU A 56 -14.68 17.39 -1.06
C GLU A 56 -15.58 18.59 -1.31
N SER A 57 -15.55 19.59 -0.43
CA SER A 57 -16.26 20.86 -0.63
C SER A 57 -15.70 21.70 -1.78
N ALA A 58 -14.36 21.78 -1.92
CA ALA A 58 -13.72 22.57 -2.99
C ALA A 58 -13.92 22.00 -4.41
N VAL A 59 -14.15 20.69 -4.54
CA VAL A 59 -14.46 20.03 -5.82
C VAL A 59 -15.88 20.37 -6.31
N LEU A 60 -16.81 20.73 -5.42
CA LEU A 60 -18.12 21.23 -5.84
C LEU A 60 -18.08 22.66 -6.40
N ASP A 61 -17.13 23.49 -5.94
CA ASP A 61 -17.13 24.93 -6.24
C ASP A 61 -16.15 25.34 -7.36
N SER A 62 -15.31 24.45 -7.90
CA SER A 62 -14.33 24.85 -8.92
C SER A 62 -13.99 23.79 -9.98
N LYS A 63 -14.07 24.21 -11.25
CA LYS A 63 -13.35 23.61 -12.40
C LYS A 63 -11.84 23.90 -12.30
N VAL A 64 -11.20 23.52 -11.19
CA VAL A 64 -9.74 23.58 -11.08
C VAL A 64 -9.23 22.17 -10.90
N ALA A 65 -8.92 21.55 -12.04
CA ALA A 65 -8.13 20.34 -12.11
C ALA A 65 -6.75 20.58 -11.49
N ASP A 66 -6.33 19.63 -10.65
CA ASP A 66 -4.94 19.22 -10.42
C ASP A 66 -3.87 20.33 -10.32
N ALA A 67 -3.94 21.14 -9.27
CA ALA A 67 -2.73 21.75 -8.73
C ALA A 67 -1.93 20.64 -8.03
N LYS A 68 -0.78 20.23 -8.62
CA LYS A 68 0.22 19.27 -8.11
C LYS A 68 -0.08 18.79 -6.69
N ALA A 69 -0.64 17.59 -6.58
CA ALA A 69 -0.88 16.99 -5.27
C ALA A 69 0.43 17.04 -4.48
N THR A 70 0.41 17.74 -3.33
CA THR A 70 1.58 17.88 -2.47
C THR A 70 2.05 16.49 -2.06
N SER A 71 3.35 16.21 -2.18
CA SER A 71 3.90 14.93 -1.73
C SER A 71 3.69 14.75 -0.24
N LEU A 72 3.66 13.51 0.24
CA LEU A 72 3.52 13.25 1.67
C LEU A 72 4.62 13.94 2.48
N GLY A 73 5.88 13.87 2.04
CA GLY A 73 7.02 14.50 2.71
C GLY A 73 6.86 16.01 2.82
N ALA A 74 6.46 16.68 1.73
CA ALA A 74 6.22 18.12 1.73
C ALA A 74 5.05 18.51 2.64
N TYR A 75 3.98 17.72 2.65
CA TYR A 75 2.84 17.92 3.55
C TYR A 75 3.25 17.82 5.02
N LEU A 76 4.02 16.80 5.38
CA LEU A 76 4.46 16.59 6.76
C LEU A 76 5.35 17.74 7.25
N LYS A 77 6.28 18.18 6.41
CA LYS A 77 7.17 19.31 6.69
C LYS A 77 6.40 20.61 6.85
N ALA A 78 5.48 20.91 5.94
CA ALA A 78 4.68 22.13 5.97
C ALA A 78 3.79 22.23 7.22
N ASN A 79 3.34 21.09 7.75
CA ASN A 79 2.49 21.03 8.95
C ASN A 79 3.27 20.82 10.26
N GLY A 80 4.60 20.79 10.20
CA GLY A 80 5.47 20.70 11.37
C GLY A 80 5.37 19.38 12.13
N TYR A 81 5.11 18.27 11.44
CA TYR A 81 5.18 16.93 12.03
C TYR A 81 6.63 16.54 12.33
N SER A 82 6.85 15.79 13.42
CA SER A 82 8.19 15.37 13.84
C SER A 82 8.79 14.29 12.96
N ASP A 83 10.13 14.22 12.93
CA ASP A 83 10.85 13.14 12.26
C ASP A 83 10.53 11.77 12.89
N SER A 84 10.33 11.68 14.20
CA SER A 84 9.91 10.43 14.86
C SER A 84 8.52 9.97 14.39
N PHE A 85 7.58 10.89 14.19
CA PHE A 85 6.29 10.52 13.60
C PHE A 85 6.42 10.06 12.15
N ARG A 86 7.21 10.77 11.36
CA ARG A 86 7.43 10.45 9.95
C ARG A 86 8.15 9.10 9.79
N ASP A 87 9.33 8.97 10.39
CA ASP A 87 10.28 7.89 10.15
C ASP A 87 9.98 6.63 10.99
N ASP A 88 9.43 6.78 12.20
CA ASP A 88 9.18 5.63 13.08
C ASP A 88 7.69 5.21 13.11
N TYR A 89 6.76 5.95 12.50
CA TYR A 89 5.34 5.55 12.45
C TYR A 89 4.72 5.61 11.04
N LEU A 90 4.65 6.78 10.41
CA LEU A 90 3.82 6.96 9.22
C LEU A 90 4.43 6.31 7.98
N LEU A 91 5.73 6.52 7.73
CA LEU A 91 6.42 5.87 6.62
C LEU A 91 6.50 4.35 6.81
N PRO A 92 6.84 3.79 8.01
CA PRO A 92 6.76 2.35 8.24
C PRO A 92 5.39 1.75 7.90
N ILE A 93 4.29 2.40 8.28
CA ILE A 93 2.93 1.95 7.94
C ILE A 93 2.69 2.02 6.44
N ALA A 94 2.98 3.16 5.80
CA ALA A 94 2.77 3.34 4.36
C ALA A 94 3.59 2.33 3.54
N THR A 95 4.88 2.24 3.81
CA THR A 95 5.79 1.28 3.18
C THR A 95 5.32 -0.16 3.38
N SER A 96 4.78 -0.53 4.54
CA SER A 96 4.26 -1.88 4.77
C SER A 96 2.99 -2.17 3.97
N ILE A 97 2.14 -1.17 3.76
CA ILE A 97 0.88 -1.29 3.02
C ILE A 97 1.14 -1.46 1.52
N TRP A 98 2.07 -0.67 0.97
CA TRP A 98 2.33 -0.63 -0.48
C TRP A 98 3.63 -1.32 -0.89
N SER A 99 4.33 -1.97 0.04
CA SER A 99 5.62 -2.64 -0.22
C SER A 99 6.57 -1.79 -1.06
N THR A 100 6.65 -0.50 -0.72
CA THR A 100 7.33 0.55 -1.50
C THR A 100 8.33 1.28 -0.60
N PRO A 101 9.57 1.54 -1.06
CA PRO A 101 10.58 2.19 -0.23
C PRO A 101 10.08 3.49 0.42
N PRO A 102 10.54 3.81 1.65
CA PRO A 102 10.14 5.03 2.34
C PRO A 102 10.38 6.32 1.54
N SER A 103 11.40 6.39 0.67
CA SER A 103 11.67 7.54 -0.22
C SER A 103 10.54 7.77 -1.19
N GLU A 104 10.21 6.73 -1.93
CA GLU A 104 9.15 6.76 -2.92
C GLU A 104 7.77 7.00 -2.27
N CYS A 105 7.49 6.42 -1.09
CA CYS A 105 6.28 6.73 -0.34
C CYS A 105 6.20 8.21 0.10
N ALA A 106 7.31 8.82 0.51
CA ALA A 106 7.28 10.21 0.95
C ALA A 106 7.19 11.20 -0.22
N ASP A 107 7.92 10.93 -1.30
CA ASP A 107 8.15 11.91 -2.36
C ASP A 107 7.29 11.65 -3.60
N GLY A 108 7.02 10.38 -3.91
CA GLY A 108 6.24 9.97 -5.07
C GLY A 108 4.74 9.95 -4.84
N PHE A 109 4.29 9.70 -3.60
CA PHE A 109 2.87 9.56 -3.31
C PHE A 109 2.25 10.90 -2.92
N SER A 110 1.04 11.13 -3.43
CA SER A 110 0.18 12.25 -3.05
C SER A 110 -0.26 12.11 -1.58
N ALA A 111 -0.08 13.17 -0.80
CA ALA A 111 -0.57 13.22 0.58
C ALA A 111 -2.08 12.95 0.63
N ARG A 112 -2.85 13.49 -0.32
CA ARG A 112 -4.30 13.28 -0.41
C ARG A 112 -4.64 11.80 -0.61
N SER A 113 -3.92 11.11 -1.48
CA SER A 113 -4.17 9.71 -1.82
C SER A 113 -3.89 8.79 -0.62
N ILE A 114 -2.79 9.03 0.11
CA ILE A 114 -2.48 8.30 1.35
C ILE A 114 -3.54 8.58 2.42
N LEU A 115 -3.89 9.85 2.65
CA LEU A 115 -4.89 10.22 3.65
C LEU A 115 -6.25 9.59 3.33
N ARG A 116 -6.68 9.63 2.07
CA ARG A 116 -7.91 9.00 1.60
C ARG A 116 -7.89 7.50 1.85
N PHE A 117 -6.79 6.84 1.51
CA PHE A 117 -6.61 5.42 1.77
C PHE A 117 -6.73 5.10 3.26
N MET A 118 -6.00 5.82 4.12
CA MET A 118 -6.03 5.62 5.56
C MET A 118 -7.42 5.86 6.15
N HIS A 119 -8.17 6.83 5.62
CA HIS A 119 -9.57 7.06 6.01
C HIS A 119 -10.48 5.90 5.61
N ASN A 120 -10.45 5.50 4.34
CA ASN A 120 -11.28 4.41 3.81
C ASN A 120 -11.04 3.07 4.54
N HIS A 121 -9.81 2.84 4.99
CA HIS A 121 -9.38 1.62 5.70
C HIS A 121 -9.38 1.75 7.23
N HIS A 122 -9.93 2.84 7.78
CA HIS A 122 -9.99 3.08 9.22
C HIS A 122 -8.65 3.04 9.95
N LEU A 123 -7.58 3.49 9.29
CA LEU A 123 -6.25 3.63 9.89
C LEU A 123 -6.12 4.97 10.65
N LEU A 124 -7.05 5.91 10.43
CA LEU A 124 -7.10 7.23 11.10
C LEU A 124 -7.93 7.26 12.40
N GLN A 125 -8.34 6.12 12.94
CA GLN A 125 -9.13 6.07 14.19
C GLN A 125 -8.35 5.43 15.33
N ILE A 126 -8.51 6.01 16.52
CA ILE A 126 -7.86 5.54 17.76
C ILE A 126 -8.65 4.35 18.30
N THR A 127 -9.98 4.46 18.36
CA THR A 127 -10.91 3.44 18.83
C THR A 127 -11.77 2.92 17.69
N GLY A 128 -12.46 1.77 17.90
CA GLY A 128 -13.41 1.23 16.93
C GLY A 128 -12.79 0.65 15.66
N LYS A 129 -11.48 0.33 15.66
CA LYS A 129 -10.79 -0.29 14.51
C LYS A 129 -11.51 -1.57 14.07
N PRO A 130 -11.80 -1.74 12.77
CA PRO A 130 -12.44 -2.95 12.28
C PRO A 130 -11.54 -4.16 12.55
N LYS A 131 -12.17 -5.31 12.79
CA LYS A 131 -11.46 -6.58 12.82
C LYS A 131 -11.02 -6.90 11.40
N TRP A 132 -9.72 -7.12 11.22
CA TRP A 132 -9.18 -7.67 9.99
C TRP A 132 -9.52 -9.15 9.95
N LEU A 133 -10.15 -9.59 8.87
CA LEU A 133 -10.62 -10.96 8.70
C LEU A 133 -9.73 -11.69 7.68
N THR A 134 -9.61 -13.00 7.88
CA THR A 134 -8.94 -13.90 6.95
C THR A 134 -9.91 -15.02 6.57
N VAL A 135 -9.77 -15.55 5.36
CA VAL A 135 -10.54 -16.73 4.95
C VAL A 135 -9.98 -17.93 5.71
N LYS A 136 -10.84 -18.63 6.45
CA LYS A 136 -10.45 -19.86 7.16
C LYS A 136 -9.88 -20.86 6.16
N GLY A 137 -8.68 -21.37 6.42
CA GLY A 137 -7.95 -22.27 5.52
C GLY A 137 -7.28 -21.59 4.32
N GLY A 138 -7.24 -20.25 4.29
CA GLY A 138 -6.54 -19.47 3.28
C GLY A 138 -7.37 -19.11 2.04
N SER A 139 -6.82 -18.22 1.22
CA SER A 139 -7.44 -17.72 -0.01
C SER A 139 -7.67 -18.81 -1.06
N ILE A 140 -6.90 -19.90 -1.02
CA ILE A 140 -7.04 -21.04 -1.93
C ILE A 140 -8.47 -21.61 -1.95
N ASN A 141 -9.23 -21.48 -0.86
CA ASN A 141 -10.60 -21.97 -0.78
C ASN A 141 -11.56 -21.27 -1.75
N TYR A 142 -11.53 -19.93 -1.83
CA TYR A 142 -12.40 -19.23 -2.79
C TYR A 142 -11.87 -19.37 -4.22
N VAL A 143 -10.55 -19.47 -4.41
CA VAL A 143 -9.95 -19.75 -5.73
C VAL A 143 -10.44 -21.11 -6.25
N ASN A 144 -10.34 -22.16 -5.44
CA ASN A 144 -10.85 -23.49 -5.77
C ASN A 144 -12.35 -23.48 -6.03
N LYS A 145 -13.11 -22.68 -5.27
CA LYS A 145 -14.56 -22.53 -5.51
C LYS A 145 -14.85 -21.91 -6.87
N VAL A 146 -14.14 -20.86 -7.27
CA VAL A 146 -14.27 -20.26 -8.60
C VAL A 146 -13.88 -21.27 -9.69
N ILE A 147 -12.74 -21.94 -9.54
CA ILE A 147 -12.26 -22.95 -10.49
C ILE A 147 -13.28 -24.08 -10.67
N SER A 148 -13.91 -24.55 -9.58
CA SER A 148 -14.92 -25.62 -9.62
C SER A 148 -16.18 -25.28 -10.43
N LYS A 149 -16.37 -24.00 -10.78
CA LYS A 149 -17.50 -23.51 -11.58
C LYS A 149 -17.13 -23.27 -13.04
N LEU A 150 -15.86 -23.40 -13.40
CA LEU A 150 -15.42 -23.27 -14.78
C LEU A 150 -15.83 -24.51 -15.59
N PRO A 151 -16.24 -24.34 -16.86
CA PRO A 151 -16.51 -25.48 -17.72
C PRO A 151 -15.21 -26.27 -17.97
N PRO A 152 -15.31 -27.58 -18.25
CA PRO A 152 -14.15 -28.40 -18.57
C PRO A 152 -13.30 -27.77 -19.68
N GLY A 153 -11.98 -27.70 -19.48
CA GLY A 153 -11.02 -27.14 -20.45
C GLY A 153 -10.88 -25.61 -20.45
N ALA A 154 -11.69 -24.87 -19.68
CA ALA A 154 -11.53 -23.41 -19.56
C ALA A 154 -10.33 -23.00 -18.70
N LEU A 155 -9.99 -23.77 -17.66
CA LEU A 155 -8.76 -23.56 -16.90
C LEU A 155 -7.58 -24.22 -17.61
N ARG A 156 -6.58 -23.42 -17.98
CA ARG A 156 -5.36 -23.89 -18.62
C ARG A 156 -4.13 -23.40 -17.87
N LEU A 157 -3.60 -24.26 -17.01
CA LEU A 157 -2.37 -24.00 -16.27
C LEU A 157 -1.16 -24.17 -17.18
N SER A 158 -0.03 -23.58 -16.79
CA SER A 158 1.25 -23.67 -17.53
C SER A 158 1.14 -23.30 -19.02
N THR A 159 0.18 -22.43 -19.38
CA THR A 159 -0.10 -22.01 -20.75
C THR A 159 0.11 -20.49 -20.88
N PRO A 160 1.37 -20.01 -20.86
CA PRO A 160 1.64 -18.58 -20.96
C PRO A 160 1.22 -18.03 -22.32
N VAL A 161 0.50 -16.91 -22.29
CA VAL A 161 0.09 -16.17 -23.49
C VAL A 161 1.29 -15.35 -23.99
N HIS A 162 1.61 -15.48 -25.26
CA HIS A 162 2.70 -14.76 -25.91
C HIS A 162 2.22 -13.46 -26.57
N SER A 163 1.12 -13.51 -27.32
CA SER A 163 0.56 -12.34 -28.00
C SER A 163 -0.95 -12.36 -28.09
N VAL A 164 -1.55 -11.17 -28.10
CA VAL A 164 -2.97 -10.94 -28.39
C VAL A 164 -3.07 -9.86 -29.46
N ARG A 165 -3.82 -10.13 -30.54
CA ARG A 165 -4.02 -9.17 -31.64
C ARG A 165 -5.41 -9.29 -32.23
N ASN A 166 -5.93 -8.19 -32.77
CA ASN A 166 -7.17 -8.20 -33.53
C ASN A 166 -6.94 -8.79 -34.93
N SER A 167 -7.97 -9.46 -35.44
CA SER A 167 -8.00 -10.02 -36.78
C SER A 167 -9.42 -10.01 -37.33
N THR A 168 -9.53 -10.16 -38.65
CA THR A 168 -10.80 -10.42 -39.32
C THR A 168 -10.78 -11.84 -39.84
N VAL A 169 -11.60 -12.70 -39.26
CA VAL A 169 -11.75 -14.10 -39.69
C VAL A 169 -13.17 -14.27 -40.19
N ASP A 170 -13.33 -14.77 -41.42
CA ASP A 170 -14.62 -14.94 -42.09
C ASP A 170 -15.50 -13.67 -42.08
N GLY A 171 -14.88 -12.51 -42.26
CA GLY A 171 -15.55 -11.21 -42.28
C GLY A 171 -16.01 -10.71 -40.90
N LYS A 172 -15.69 -11.42 -39.81
CA LYS A 172 -16.03 -11.03 -38.43
C LYS A 172 -14.79 -10.55 -37.68
N HIS A 173 -14.97 -9.52 -36.87
CA HIS A 173 -13.94 -9.04 -35.96
C HIS A 173 -13.67 -10.08 -34.87
N LYS A 174 -12.42 -10.49 -34.73
CA LYS A 174 -11.94 -11.50 -33.78
C LYS A 174 -10.68 -11.02 -33.09
N VAL A 175 -10.34 -11.71 -32.01
CA VAL A 175 -9.09 -11.56 -31.29
C VAL A 175 -8.34 -12.89 -31.36
N LEU A 176 -7.14 -12.87 -31.93
CA LEU A 176 -6.25 -14.02 -31.99
C LEU A 176 -5.32 -14.01 -30.78
N LEU A 177 -5.42 -15.06 -29.97
CA LEU A 177 -4.53 -15.32 -28.85
C LEU A 177 -3.51 -16.37 -29.27
N ARG A 178 -2.21 -16.05 -29.12
CA ARG A 178 -1.12 -16.99 -29.37
C ARG A 178 -0.41 -17.29 -28.05
N THR A 179 -0.24 -18.57 -27.76
CA THR A 179 0.52 -19.06 -26.60
C THR A 179 2.00 -19.16 -26.93
N VAL A 180 2.86 -19.30 -25.92
CA VAL A 180 4.32 -19.49 -26.12
C VAL A 180 4.64 -20.79 -26.87
N SER A 181 3.80 -21.82 -26.77
CA SER A 181 3.97 -23.07 -27.54
C SER A 181 3.63 -22.92 -29.03
N GLY A 182 3.12 -21.74 -29.45
CA GLY A 182 2.74 -21.45 -30.83
C GLY A 182 1.28 -21.77 -31.16
N HIS A 183 0.52 -22.35 -30.22
CA HIS A 183 -0.92 -22.58 -30.43
C HIS A 183 -1.66 -21.24 -30.54
N VAL A 184 -2.56 -21.14 -31.54
CA VAL A 184 -3.37 -19.95 -31.83
C VAL A 184 -4.83 -20.28 -31.68
N GLU A 185 -5.56 -19.40 -31.00
CA GLU A 185 -6.99 -19.52 -30.77
C GLU A 185 -7.70 -18.21 -31.07
N GLU A 186 -8.97 -18.33 -31.43
CA GLU A 186 -9.82 -17.22 -31.81
C GLU A 186 -10.86 -16.96 -30.73
N TYR A 187 -11.02 -15.70 -30.37
CA TYR A 187 -12.00 -15.24 -29.39
C TYR A 187 -12.76 -14.03 -29.94
N ASP A 188 -13.99 -13.83 -29.50
CA ASP A 188 -14.73 -12.59 -29.79
C ASP A 188 -14.22 -11.42 -28.95
N HIS A 189 -13.73 -11.71 -27.75
CA HIS A 189 -13.24 -10.72 -26.79
C HIS A 189 -12.17 -11.32 -25.87
N VAL A 190 -11.21 -10.52 -25.42
CA VAL A 190 -10.21 -10.91 -24.42
C VAL A 190 -10.20 -9.93 -23.24
N ILE A 191 -10.29 -10.45 -22.01
CA ILE A 191 -10.04 -9.68 -20.78
C ILE A 191 -8.61 -9.97 -20.30
N MET A 192 -7.77 -8.96 -20.33
CA MET A 192 -6.40 -9.00 -19.83
C MET A 192 -6.40 -8.75 -18.31
N ALA A 193 -6.34 -9.84 -17.54
CA ALA A 193 -6.32 -9.82 -16.07
C ALA A 193 -4.90 -9.98 -15.48
N THR A 194 -3.89 -9.35 -16.10
CA THR A 194 -2.47 -9.45 -15.70
C THR A 194 -1.92 -8.07 -15.29
N HIS A 195 -0.66 -8.02 -14.83
CA HIS A 195 0.03 -6.75 -14.61
C HIS A 195 0.07 -5.92 -15.91
N SER A 196 -0.01 -4.60 -15.79
CA SER A 196 -0.08 -3.69 -16.95
C SER A 196 1.13 -3.87 -17.90
N GLY A 197 2.34 -4.02 -17.36
CA GLY A 197 3.54 -4.28 -18.16
C GLY A 197 3.53 -5.65 -18.85
N THR A 198 2.97 -6.67 -18.19
CA THR A 198 2.77 -7.99 -18.81
C THR A 198 1.77 -7.91 -19.97
N THR A 199 0.67 -7.19 -19.76
CA THR A 199 -0.34 -6.93 -20.79
C THR A 199 0.28 -6.18 -21.97
N LEU A 200 1.01 -5.09 -21.71
CA LEU A 200 1.65 -4.29 -22.74
C LEU A 200 2.58 -5.14 -23.61
N ARG A 201 3.45 -5.94 -22.98
CA ARG A 201 4.36 -6.86 -23.69
C ARG A 201 3.60 -7.85 -24.58
N ILE A 202 2.48 -8.39 -24.12
CA ILE A 202 1.63 -9.31 -24.90
C ILE A 202 1.05 -8.58 -26.13
N LEU A 203 0.62 -7.33 -25.99
CA LEU A 203 0.09 -6.53 -27.12
C LEU A 203 1.19 -6.12 -28.10
N GLU A 204 2.39 -5.80 -27.61
CA GLU A 204 3.56 -5.46 -28.43
C GLU A 204 4.05 -6.67 -29.24
N ASN A 205 4.07 -7.86 -28.65
CA ASN A 205 4.35 -9.11 -29.37
C ASN A 205 3.30 -9.43 -30.45
N GLY A 206 2.10 -8.86 -30.33
CA GLY A 206 1.04 -8.91 -31.33
C GLY A 206 1.15 -7.84 -32.41
N GLU A 207 2.14 -6.94 -32.31
CA GLU A 207 2.41 -5.81 -33.21
C GLU A 207 1.22 -4.84 -33.37
N GLN A 208 0.34 -4.78 -32.38
CA GLN A 208 -0.89 -3.98 -32.44
C GLN A 208 -1.16 -3.19 -31.14
N ALA A 209 -0.15 -2.96 -30.32
CA ALA A 209 -0.27 -2.03 -29.19
C ALA A 209 -0.43 -0.60 -29.72
N THR A 210 -1.55 0.05 -29.40
CA THR A 210 -1.81 1.44 -29.82
C THR A 210 -0.93 2.43 -29.04
N ALA A 211 -0.82 3.67 -29.52
CA ALA A 211 -0.07 4.71 -28.82
C ALA A 211 -0.64 4.98 -27.41
N ASP A 212 -1.96 5.00 -27.29
CA ASP A 212 -2.63 5.19 -25.99
C ASP A 212 -2.43 4.00 -25.05
N GLU A 213 -2.51 2.76 -25.54
CA GLU A 213 -2.24 1.57 -24.74
C GLU A 213 -0.79 1.57 -24.22
N LYS A 214 0.18 1.91 -25.07
CA LYS A 214 1.59 2.05 -24.66
C LYS A 214 1.76 3.11 -23.58
N ALA A 215 1.20 4.30 -23.79
CA ALA A 215 1.31 5.41 -22.86
C ALA A 215 0.64 5.12 -21.50
N ILE A 216 -0.54 4.49 -21.52
CA ILE A 216 -1.32 4.23 -20.31
C ILE A 216 -0.78 3.01 -19.55
N LEU A 217 -0.66 1.85 -20.21
CA LEU A 217 -0.23 0.60 -19.56
C LEU A 217 1.24 0.65 -19.12
N GLY A 218 2.09 1.34 -19.90
CA GLY A 218 3.50 1.53 -19.59
C GLY A 218 3.77 2.58 -18.51
N GLY A 219 2.77 3.39 -18.14
CA GLY A 219 2.92 4.40 -17.08
C GLY A 219 2.87 3.85 -15.65
N PHE A 220 2.47 2.59 -15.47
CA PHE A 220 2.46 1.94 -14.16
C PHE A 220 3.83 1.32 -13.86
N GLN A 221 4.40 1.71 -12.73
CA GLN A 221 5.65 1.17 -12.22
C GLN A 221 5.37 0.10 -11.15
N TRP A 222 6.36 -0.76 -10.91
CA TRP A 222 6.24 -1.94 -10.06
C TRP A 222 7.49 -2.08 -9.19
N THR A 223 7.31 -2.39 -7.92
CA THR A 223 8.41 -2.78 -7.02
C THR A 223 8.51 -4.29 -6.96
N ASN A 224 9.74 -4.80 -7.00
CA ASN A 224 10.00 -6.21 -6.79
C ASN A 224 10.13 -6.51 -5.29
N ASN A 225 9.40 -7.51 -4.81
CA ASN A 225 9.27 -7.84 -3.40
C ASN A 225 9.59 -9.33 -3.17
N PRO A 226 10.88 -9.69 -3.00
CA PRO A 226 11.26 -11.04 -2.60
C PRO A 226 10.60 -11.40 -1.26
N THR A 227 10.08 -12.62 -1.18
CA THR A 227 9.33 -13.12 -0.03
C THR A 227 9.86 -14.47 0.40
N VAL A 228 10.00 -14.67 1.70
CA VAL A 228 10.50 -15.91 2.29
C VAL A 228 9.54 -16.39 3.36
N LEU A 229 9.11 -17.64 3.26
CA LEU A 229 8.42 -18.36 4.34
C LEU A 229 9.46 -19.11 5.16
N HIS A 230 9.53 -18.84 6.45
CA HIS A 230 10.52 -19.41 7.37
C HIS A 230 10.03 -19.46 8.82
N SER A 231 10.85 -20.04 9.71
CA SER A 231 10.65 -20.04 11.16
C SER A 231 11.73 -19.25 11.94
N ASP A 232 12.68 -18.60 11.25
CA ASP A 232 13.69 -17.77 11.89
C ASP A 232 13.13 -16.53 12.61
N THR A 233 13.16 -16.53 13.94
CA THR A 233 12.68 -15.41 14.76
C THR A 233 13.61 -14.21 14.78
N SER A 234 14.81 -14.28 14.18
CA SER A 234 15.72 -13.14 14.05
C SER A 234 15.11 -12.00 13.22
N ALA A 235 14.14 -12.32 12.35
CA ALA A 235 13.40 -11.36 11.53
C ALA A 235 12.24 -10.66 12.27
N LEU A 236 12.04 -10.96 13.55
CA LEU A 236 11.03 -10.33 14.42
C LEU A 236 11.70 -9.38 15.42
N PRO A 237 10.94 -8.50 16.09
CA PRO A 237 11.48 -7.69 17.18
C PRO A 237 12.19 -8.56 18.23
N THR A 238 13.31 -8.07 18.75
CA THR A 238 14.09 -8.75 19.80
C THR A 238 13.22 -8.99 21.02
N ARG A 239 12.38 -8.02 21.37
CA ARG A 239 11.44 -8.13 22.49
C ARG A 239 10.15 -8.78 22.02
N LYS A 240 9.87 -10.00 22.51
CA LYS A 240 8.61 -10.71 22.25
C LYS A 240 7.34 -9.89 22.56
N LYS A 241 7.41 -8.97 23.54
CA LYS A 241 6.31 -8.04 23.87
C LYS A 241 5.94 -7.09 22.72
N ALA A 242 6.84 -6.88 21.76
CA ALA A 242 6.60 -6.08 20.57
C ALA A 242 6.16 -6.91 19.35
N TRP A 243 6.09 -8.24 19.46
CA TRP A 243 5.66 -9.08 18.35
C TRP A 243 4.22 -8.75 17.97
N CYS A 244 4.04 -8.43 16.70
CA CYS A 244 2.77 -8.05 16.12
C CYS A 244 2.47 -8.94 14.92
N ALA A 245 1.26 -8.84 14.39
CA ALA A 245 0.91 -9.52 13.15
C ALA A 245 1.83 -9.07 12.00
N TRP A 246 2.17 -7.78 11.98
CA TRP A 246 3.04 -7.13 11.01
C TRP A 246 4.22 -6.52 11.77
N ASN A 247 5.45 -6.83 11.39
CA ASN A 247 6.65 -6.33 12.07
C ASN A 247 7.59 -5.69 11.06
N TYR A 248 7.71 -4.37 11.13
CA TYR A 248 8.56 -3.58 10.27
C TYR A 248 9.99 -3.55 10.84
N VAL A 249 10.95 -3.97 10.03
CA VAL A 249 12.37 -4.07 10.38
C VAL A 249 13.15 -3.09 9.51
N THR A 250 13.90 -2.19 10.12
CA THR A 250 14.75 -1.23 9.40
C THR A 250 16.06 -0.98 10.15
N GLU A 251 17.00 -0.33 9.48
CA GLU A 251 18.25 0.12 10.06
C GLU A 251 18.37 1.64 9.89
N SER A 252 19.10 2.28 10.77
CA SER A 252 19.45 3.69 10.64
C SER A 252 20.58 3.88 9.64
N GLU A 253 20.46 4.91 8.81
CA GLU A 253 21.51 5.33 7.89
C GLU A 253 21.98 6.75 8.23
N PRO A 254 23.28 7.05 8.06
CA PRO A 254 23.78 8.41 8.17
C PRO A 254 23.08 9.33 7.16
N PRO A 255 22.74 10.57 7.53
CA PRO A 255 22.25 11.55 6.57
C PRO A 255 23.25 11.75 5.43
N THR A 256 22.77 11.70 4.19
CA THR A 256 23.59 11.99 3.01
C THR A 256 23.18 13.33 2.40
N ALA A 257 24.04 13.92 1.57
CA ALA A 257 23.71 15.15 0.83
C ALA A 257 22.46 15.01 -0.05
N LEU A 258 22.14 13.79 -0.49
CA LEU A 258 20.95 13.46 -1.28
C LEU A 258 19.70 13.21 -0.40
N ARG A 259 19.87 12.99 0.91
CA ARG A 259 18.79 12.70 1.87
C ARG A 259 19.00 13.46 3.18
N PRO A 260 18.95 14.80 3.17
CA PRO A 260 19.11 15.58 4.38
C PRO A 260 17.90 15.34 5.30
N GLY A 261 18.14 14.74 6.48
CA GLY A 261 17.16 14.66 7.55
C GLY A 261 16.35 13.37 7.69
N ARG A 262 16.71 12.27 7.01
CA ARG A 262 16.16 10.94 7.30
C ARG A 262 17.05 10.16 8.26
N SER A 263 16.43 9.53 9.24
CA SER A 263 17.15 8.71 10.22
C SER A 263 17.20 7.23 9.87
N ASN A 264 16.31 6.77 8.97
CA ASN A 264 16.10 5.36 8.64
C ASN A 264 16.47 5.08 7.17
N SER A 265 16.94 3.86 6.92
CA SER A 265 17.29 3.33 5.61
C SER A 265 16.06 3.31 4.69
N ASP A 266 16.33 3.37 3.38
CA ASP A 266 15.31 3.06 2.38
C ASP A 266 15.04 1.56 2.24
N GLN A 267 15.95 0.73 2.74
CA GLN A 267 15.76 -0.71 2.82
C GLN A 267 14.96 -1.04 4.08
N PHE A 268 13.96 -1.89 3.91
CA PHE A 268 13.10 -2.34 5.00
C PHE A 268 12.72 -3.79 4.76
N GLY A 269 12.54 -4.52 5.87
CA GLY A 269 11.92 -5.82 5.89
C GLY A 269 10.55 -5.74 6.54
N LEU A 270 9.61 -6.54 6.06
CA LEU A 270 8.30 -6.69 6.69
C LEU A 270 8.05 -8.16 6.99
N SER A 271 8.08 -8.51 8.27
CA SER A 271 7.85 -9.87 8.75
C SER A 271 6.42 -10.03 9.25
N TYR A 272 5.64 -10.82 8.53
CA TYR A 272 4.31 -11.23 8.95
C TYR A 272 4.40 -12.44 9.88
N LEU A 273 3.92 -12.31 11.12
CA LEU A 273 3.75 -13.44 12.01
C LEU A 273 2.42 -14.14 11.67
N MET A 274 2.50 -15.17 10.82
CA MET A 274 1.35 -15.84 10.23
C MET A 274 0.48 -16.55 11.26
N ASN A 275 1.05 -16.91 12.42
CA ASN A 275 0.29 -17.38 13.58
C ASN A 275 -0.81 -16.37 13.98
N LEU A 276 -0.50 -15.07 13.96
CA LEU A 276 -1.46 -14.01 14.28
C LEU A 276 -2.32 -13.63 13.07
N VAL A 277 -1.74 -13.58 11.87
CA VAL A 277 -2.45 -13.15 10.64
C VAL A 277 -3.49 -14.17 10.20
N GLN A 278 -3.16 -15.46 10.27
CA GLN A 278 -3.99 -16.56 9.78
C GLN A 278 -4.51 -17.48 10.88
N HIS A 279 -4.29 -17.14 12.16
CA HIS A 279 -4.67 -17.98 13.31
C HIS A 279 -4.05 -19.38 13.27
N ILE A 280 -2.82 -19.49 12.76
CA ILE A 280 -2.07 -20.76 12.74
C ILE A 280 -1.59 -21.06 14.16
N ASN A 281 -1.88 -22.27 14.64
CA ASN A 281 -1.53 -22.69 16.00
C ASN A 281 -0.01 -22.69 16.23
N MET A 282 0.46 -21.80 17.10
CA MET A 282 1.89 -21.63 17.38
C MET A 282 2.49 -22.75 18.21
N ASP A 283 1.70 -23.46 19.04
CA ASP A 283 2.18 -24.59 19.83
C ASP A 283 2.43 -25.82 18.94
N THR A 284 1.63 -25.98 17.87
CA THR A 284 1.77 -27.07 16.91
C THR A 284 2.87 -26.81 15.89
N PHE A 285 2.94 -25.61 15.32
CA PHE A 285 3.80 -25.31 14.18
C PHE A 285 5.03 -24.46 14.51
N GLY A 286 5.12 -23.95 15.74
CA GLY A 286 6.09 -22.91 16.09
C GLY A 286 5.80 -21.58 15.37
N PRO A 287 6.78 -20.66 15.34
CA PRO A 287 6.68 -19.41 14.58
C PRO A 287 6.61 -19.71 13.08
N VAL A 288 5.53 -19.27 12.44
CA VAL A 288 5.35 -19.28 10.99
C VAL A 288 5.48 -17.84 10.52
N ILE A 289 6.58 -17.52 9.86
CA ILE A 289 6.95 -16.15 9.51
C ILE A 289 7.04 -16.03 7.99
N CYS A 290 6.38 -15.03 7.43
CA CYS A 290 6.52 -14.66 6.04
C CYS A 290 7.16 -13.28 5.96
N THR A 291 8.42 -13.22 5.55
CA THR A 291 9.18 -11.96 5.47
C THR A 291 9.29 -11.50 4.04
N LEU A 292 8.83 -10.27 3.80
CA LEU A 292 9.00 -9.53 2.57
C LEU A 292 10.26 -8.66 2.70
N ASN A 293 11.04 -8.60 1.63
CA ASN A 293 12.23 -7.76 1.53
C ASN A 293 13.20 -7.98 2.71
N PRO A 294 13.65 -9.22 2.97
CA PRO A 294 14.49 -9.49 4.13
C PRO A 294 15.76 -8.62 4.12
N THR A 295 15.91 -7.76 5.14
CA THR A 295 17.08 -6.90 5.35
C THR A 295 18.20 -7.60 6.10
N ILE A 296 17.90 -8.75 6.69
CA ILE A 296 18.86 -9.64 7.34
C ILE A 296 18.85 -10.99 6.62
N ALA A 297 19.99 -11.67 6.64
CA ALA A 297 20.07 -13.04 6.12
C ALA A 297 19.20 -13.97 6.99
N ILE A 298 18.24 -14.64 6.35
CA ILE A 298 17.41 -15.67 6.99
C ILE A 298 18.16 -16.98 6.97
N ARG A 299 18.20 -17.68 8.10
CA ARG A 299 18.86 -19.00 8.22
C ARG A 299 18.26 -20.02 7.26
N GLU A 300 19.07 -20.56 6.35
CA GLU A 300 18.64 -21.45 5.26
C GLU A 300 17.88 -22.69 5.75
N GLU A 301 18.29 -23.27 6.87
CA GLU A 301 17.65 -24.45 7.47
C GLU A 301 16.23 -24.18 7.99
N THR A 302 15.87 -22.91 8.17
CA THR A 302 14.55 -22.50 8.68
C THR A 302 13.56 -22.18 7.57
N ILE A 303 13.96 -22.24 6.30
CA ILE A 303 13.19 -21.76 5.16
C ILE A 303 12.37 -22.89 4.55
N GLN A 304 11.08 -22.65 4.35
CA GLN A 304 10.17 -23.60 3.70
C GLN A 304 9.83 -23.20 2.25
N ALA A 305 9.81 -21.90 1.93
CA ALA A 305 9.50 -21.44 0.59
C ALA A 305 10.10 -20.07 0.27
N ARG A 306 10.30 -19.82 -1.02
CA ARG A 306 10.68 -18.53 -1.59
C ARG A 306 9.68 -18.13 -2.66
N GLY A 307 9.39 -16.85 -2.72
CA GLY A 307 8.56 -16.25 -3.75
C GLY A 307 9.11 -14.89 -4.14
N ASN A 308 8.68 -14.41 -5.30
CA ASN A 308 8.99 -13.09 -5.77
C ASN A 308 7.70 -12.47 -6.28
N TYR A 309 7.25 -11.40 -5.63
CA TYR A 309 6.02 -10.71 -5.95
C TYR A 309 6.32 -9.33 -6.47
N GLU A 310 5.44 -8.79 -7.31
CA GLU A 310 5.52 -7.40 -7.73
C GLU A 310 4.33 -6.64 -7.13
N HIS A 311 4.56 -5.40 -6.71
CA HIS A 311 3.51 -4.52 -6.23
C HIS A 311 3.49 -3.24 -7.07
N PRO A 312 2.32 -2.78 -7.56
CA PRO A 312 2.25 -1.52 -8.31
C PRO A 312 2.59 -0.34 -7.42
N THR A 313 3.28 0.66 -7.97
CA THR A 313 3.53 1.93 -7.26
C THR A 313 2.47 2.96 -7.65
N PHE A 314 1.97 3.68 -6.65
CA PHE A 314 0.84 4.61 -6.81
C PHE A 314 1.32 6.07 -6.77
N ASN A 315 2.30 6.36 -7.62
CA ASN A 315 2.78 7.71 -7.84
C ASN A 315 1.80 8.54 -8.69
N ALA A 316 2.10 9.83 -8.89
CA ALA A 316 1.25 10.73 -9.69
C ALA A 316 1.04 10.23 -11.14
N GLN A 317 2.02 9.55 -11.73
CA GLN A 317 1.90 8.99 -13.08
C GLN A 317 0.87 7.85 -13.11
N ALA A 318 0.90 6.96 -12.12
CA ALA A 318 -0.08 5.88 -11.99
C ALA A 318 -1.50 6.44 -11.84
N GLU A 319 -1.69 7.49 -11.02
CA GLU A 319 -3.00 8.16 -10.86
C GLU A 319 -3.53 8.73 -12.18
N GLU A 320 -2.65 9.38 -12.97
CA GLU A 320 -3.03 9.89 -14.29
C GLU A 320 -3.38 8.76 -15.27
N CYS A 321 -2.60 7.69 -15.29
CA CYS A 321 -2.92 6.52 -16.10
C CYS A 321 -4.25 5.88 -15.69
N GLN A 322 -4.56 5.81 -14.40
CA GLN A 322 -5.87 5.34 -13.91
C GLN A 322 -7.04 6.19 -14.42
N LYS A 323 -6.90 7.53 -14.40
CA LYS A 323 -7.92 8.45 -14.94
C LYS A 323 -8.15 8.24 -16.43
N ARG A 324 -7.11 7.86 -17.17
CA ARG A 324 -7.14 7.61 -18.62
C ARG A 324 -7.57 6.20 -19.01
N MET A 325 -7.57 5.23 -18.09
CA MET A 325 -7.98 3.85 -18.40
C MET A 325 -9.31 3.71 -19.16
N PRO A 326 -10.38 4.49 -18.88
CA PRO A 326 -11.63 4.41 -19.64
C PRO A 326 -11.47 4.63 -21.15
N THR A 327 -10.45 5.35 -21.62
CA THR A 327 -10.27 5.67 -23.05
C THR A 327 -9.79 4.48 -23.88
N ILE A 328 -9.23 3.44 -23.24
CA ILE A 328 -8.74 2.23 -23.92
C ILE A 328 -9.59 0.99 -23.66
N GLN A 329 -10.60 1.08 -22.79
CA GLN A 329 -11.43 -0.08 -22.44
C GLN A 329 -12.36 -0.47 -23.57
N ASN A 330 -12.26 -1.73 -24.01
CA ASN A 330 -13.16 -2.33 -25.01
C ASN A 330 -13.28 -1.53 -26.32
N THR A 331 -12.23 -0.83 -26.74
CA THR A 331 -12.22 -0.08 -28.01
C THR A 331 -12.04 -1.01 -29.22
N ARG A 332 -11.48 -2.21 -28.99
CA ARG A 332 -11.17 -3.21 -30.01
C ARG A 332 -11.38 -4.65 -29.53
N SER A 333 -12.42 -4.91 -28.73
CA SER A 333 -12.69 -6.23 -28.13
C SER A 333 -11.58 -6.74 -27.19
N ILE A 334 -10.84 -5.81 -26.58
CA ILE A 334 -9.88 -6.10 -25.53
C ILE A 334 -10.23 -5.22 -24.33
N SER A 335 -10.32 -5.82 -23.15
CA SER A 335 -10.54 -5.10 -21.89
C SER A 335 -9.43 -5.42 -20.91
N TYR A 336 -9.24 -4.52 -19.95
CA TYR A 336 -8.17 -4.58 -18.96
C TYR A 336 -8.78 -4.64 -17.57
N ALA A 337 -8.26 -5.52 -16.71
CA ALA A 337 -8.70 -5.62 -15.32
C ALA A 337 -7.50 -5.93 -14.42
N GLY A 338 -7.40 -5.24 -13.30
CA GLY A 338 -6.36 -5.54 -12.32
C GLY A 338 -6.40 -4.60 -11.14
N ALA A 339 -5.83 -5.05 -10.02
CA ALA A 339 -5.77 -4.25 -8.79
C ALA A 339 -5.00 -2.92 -8.97
N TRP A 340 -4.08 -2.87 -9.95
CA TRP A 340 -3.32 -1.68 -10.33
C TRP A 340 -4.19 -0.52 -10.87
N MET A 341 -5.46 -0.79 -11.23
CA MET A 341 -6.42 0.27 -11.61
C MET A 341 -7.11 0.92 -10.39
N GLY A 342 -6.85 0.43 -9.17
CA GLY A 342 -7.36 0.97 -7.90
C GLY A 342 -6.22 1.29 -6.93
N TYR A 343 -6.32 0.84 -5.68
CA TYR A 343 -5.26 1.00 -4.67
C TYR A 343 -4.30 -0.19 -4.56
N GLY A 344 -4.43 -1.20 -5.42
CA GLY A 344 -3.55 -2.37 -5.44
C GLY A 344 -4.00 -3.54 -4.57
N PHE A 345 -5.21 -3.48 -3.99
CA PHE A 345 -5.70 -4.51 -3.07
C PHE A 345 -6.61 -5.53 -3.75
N HIS A 346 -6.93 -6.58 -2.99
CA HIS A 346 -7.74 -7.69 -3.48
C HIS A 346 -9.13 -7.25 -3.98
N GLU A 347 -9.77 -6.33 -3.27
CA GLU A 347 -11.08 -5.77 -3.64
C GLU A 347 -11.02 -4.98 -4.95
N ASP A 348 -9.92 -4.25 -5.19
CA ASP A 348 -9.72 -3.52 -6.45
C ASP A 348 -9.66 -4.50 -7.61
N GLY A 349 -8.85 -5.55 -7.50
CA GLY A 349 -8.72 -6.58 -8.52
C GLY A 349 -10.04 -7.31 -8.78
N PHE A 350 -10.74 -7.70 -7.72
CA PHE A 350 -12.05 -8.34 -7.80
C PHE A 350 -13.08 -7.44 -8.49
N THR A 351 -13.18 -6.18 -8.04
CA THR A 351 -14.11 -5.19 -8.61
C THR A 351 -13.82 -4.90 -10.07
N MET A 352 -12.55 -4.75 -10.47
CA MET A 352 -12.19 -4.53 -11.87
C MET A 352 -12.52 -5.74 -12.74
N GLY A 353 -12.32 -6.95 -12.24
CA GLY A 353 -12.73 -8.18 -12.92
C GLY A 353 -14.24 -8.24 -13.15
N LEU A 354 -15.03 -7.93 -12.11
CA LEU A 354 -16.50 -7.88 -12.21
C LEU A 354 -16.95 -6.81 -13.22
N LYS A 355 -16.36 -5.61 -13.18
CA LYS A 355 -16.69 -4.53 -14.13
C LYS A 355 -16.38 -4.92 -15.57
N ALA A 356 -15.23 -5.55 -15.81
CA ALA A 356 -14.87 -6.04 -17.13
C ALA A 356 -15.85 -7.12 -17.64
N ALA A 357 -16.27 -8.05 -16.77
CA ALA A 357 -17.23 -9.09 -17.12
C ALA A 357 -18.64 -8.52 -17.43
N VAL A 358 -19.15 -7.59 -16.60
CA VAL A 358 -20.45 -6.93 -16.82
C VAL A 358 -20.46 -6.13 -18.11
N ALA A 359 -19.34 -5.48 -18.46
CA ALA A 359 -19.22 -4.69 -19.68
C ALA A 359 -19.37 -5.51 -20.98
N LEU A 360 -19.21 -6.84 -20.93
CA LEU A 360 -19.45 -7.73 -22.09
C LEU A 360 -20.95 -7.94 -22.39
N GLY A 361 -21.83 -7.61 -21.44
CA GLY A 361 -23.26 -7.91 -21.54
C GLY A 361 -23.59 -9.35 -21.16
N GLY A 362 -24.86 -9.59 -20.80
CA GLY A 362 -25.34 -10.93 -20.43
C GLY A 362 -24.91 -11.43 -19.05
N VAL A 363 -24.14 -10.65 -18.28
CA VAL A 363 -23.72 -10.96 -16.91
C VAL A 363 -24.49 -10.07 -15.93
N GLN A 364 -25.32 -10.69 -15.09
CA GLN A 364 -25.96 -10.00 -13.97
C GLN A 364 -25.26 -10.38 -12.66
N LEU A 365 -24.79 -9.36 -11.93
CA LEU A 365 -24.18 -9.58 -10.63
C LEU A 365 -25.25 -9.87 -9.58
N PRO A 366 -24.98 -10.77 -8.61
CA PRO A 366 -25.91 -11.05 -7.52
C PRO A 366 -25.96 -9.93 -6.46
N PHE A 367 -25.13 -8.89 -6.62
CA PHE A 367 -25.05 -7.73 -5.73
C PHE A 367 -24.58 -6.49 -6.50
N GLU A 368 -24.91 -5.32 -5.96
CA GLU A 368 -24.42 -4.04 -6.47
C GLU A 368 -22.94 -3.82 -6.09
N ILE A 369 -22.16 -3.28 -7.03
CA ILE A 369 -20.79 -2.85 -6.74
C ILE A 369 -20.84 -1.49 -6.07
N LEU A 370 -20.57 -1.44 -4.77
CA LEU A 370 -20.52 -0.20 -4.01
C LEU A 370 -19.12 0.43 -4.07
N PRO A 371 -19.01 1.76 -4.12
CA PRO A 371 -17.71 2.42 -4.04
C PRO A 371 -17.08 2.20 -2.66
N ALA A 372 -15.77 1.92 -2.64
CA ALA A 372 -15.01 1.82 -1.39
C ALA A 372 -14.84 3.15 -0.65
N ASN A 373 -15.10 4.28 -1.33
CA ASN A 373 -14.96 5.63 -0.76
C ASN A 373 -16.02 5.88 0.31
N ARG A 374 -15.55 6.22 1.50
CA ARG A 374 -16.41 6.58 2.62
C ARG A 374 -16.57 8.09 2.70
N ARG A 375 -17.74 8.55 3.13
CA ARG A 375 -17.97 9.96 3.47
C ARG A 375 -16.97 10.43 4.52
N VAL A 376 -16.49 11.65 4.38
CA VAL A 376 -15.55 12.25 5.32
C VAL A 376 -16.32 13.20 6.21
N ASN A 377 -16.28 12.93 7.51
CA ASN A 377 -16.75 13.89 8.51
C ASN A 377 -15.54 14.53 9.17
N ALA A 378 -15.40 15.85 9.00
CA ALA A 378 -14.42 16.61 9.77
C ALA A 378 -14.72 16.45 11.26
N VAL A 379 -13.67 16.27 12.06
CA VAL A 379 -13.79 16.12 13.51
C VAL A 379 -13.36 17.41 14.20
N TRP A 380 -14.19 17.91 15.11
CA TRP A 380 -13.93 19.14 15.89
C TRP A 380 -12.59 19.09 16.64
N THR A 381 -12.13 17.89 16.99
CA THR A 381 -10.84 17.64 17.64
C THR A 381 -9.66 18.15 16.84
N ALA A 382 -9.77 18.29 15.51
CA ALA A 382 -8.73 18.90 14.70
C ALA A 382 -8.44 20.36 15.12
N ASN A 383 -9.48 21.13 15.43
CA ASN A 383 -9.34 22.52 15.88
C ASN A 383 -8.70 22.60 17.28
N LEU A 384 -9.00 21.64 18.15
CA LEU A 384 -8.35 21.53 19.46
C LEU A 384 -6.84 21.31 19.31
N PHE A 385 -6.42 20.40 18.43
CA PHE A 385 -4.98 20.18 18.17
C PHE A 385 -4.28 21.43 17.63
N ASP A 386 -4.93 22.22 16.77
CA ASP A 386 -4.36 23.47 16.28
C ASP A 386 -4.15 24.50 17.41
N ILE A 387 -5.10 24.62 18.34
CA ILE A 387 -4.97 25.48 19.51
C ILE A 387 -3.81 25.00 20.38
N LEU A 388 -3.75 23.70 20.67
CA LEU A 388 -2.69 23.12 21.50
C LEU A 388 -1.30 23.29 20.87
N GLU A 389 -1.19 23.19 19.54
CA GLU A 389 0.07 23.48 18.83
C GLU A 389 0.46 24.96 18.90
N ARG A 390 -0.50 25.88 18.76
CA ARG A 390 -0.23 27.33 18.93
C ARG A 390 0.28 27.63 20.34
N ILE A 391 -0.36 27.05 21.36
CA ILE A 391 0.09 27.18 22.76
C ILE A 391 1.49 26.61 22.93
N ARG A 392 1.76 25.41 22.41
CA ARG A 392 3.09 24.78 22.47
C ARG A 392 4.16 25.67 21.84
N LEU A 393 3.93 26.16 20.62
CA LEU A 393 4.87 27.05 19.92
C LEU A 393 5.10 28.35 20.68
N PHE A 394 4.04 28.93 21.26
CA PHE A 394 4.14 30.12 22.10
C PHE A 394 4.98 29.89 23.35
N LEU A 395 4.78 28.76 24.05
CA LEU A 395 5.58 28.38 25.22
C LEU A 395 7.05 28.14 24.85
N VAL A 396 7.33 27.47 23.73
CA VAL A 396 8.70 27.32 23.23
C VAL A 396 9.33 28.69 22.94
N TRP A 397 8.61 29.57 22.25
CA TRP A 397 9.10 30.92 21.96
C TRP A 397 9.38 31.73 23.24
N LEU A 398 8.51 31.67 24.25
CA LEU A 398 8.72 32.32 25.54
C LEU A 398 9.98 31.79 26.24
N LEU A 399 10.16 30.47 26.28
CA LEU A 399 11.32 29.84 26.91
C LEU A 399 12.61 30.23 26.19
N PHE A 400 12.67 30.13 24.86
CA PHE A 400 13.84 30.55 24.08
C PHE A 400 14.11 32.05 24.19
N GLY A 401 13.06 32.88 24.23
CA GLY A 401 13.16 34.32 24.45
C GLY A 401 13.72 34.67 25.84
N MET A 402 13.37 33.90 26.88
CA MET A 402 13.97 34.01 28.21
C MET A 402 15.45 33.60 28.21
N PHE A 403 15.80 32.47 27.58
CA PHE A 403 17.19 32.01 27.50
C PHE A 403 18.09 32.96 26.70
N ALA A 404 17.59 33.55 25.62
CA ALA A 404 18.31 34.57 24.84
C ALA A 404 18.56 35.85 25.67
N ARG A 405 17.59 36.28 26.49
CA ARG A 405 17.73 37.42 27.39
C ARG A 405 18.67 37.15 28.57
N LEU A 406 18.73 35.91 29.06
CA LEU A 406 19.66 35.49 30.11
C LEU A 406 21.11 35.42 29.60
N ARG A 407 21.33 34.98 28.35
CA ARG A 407 22.66 35.01 27.70
C ARG A 407 23.17 36.41 27.34
N LEU A 408 22.31 37.41 27.23
CA LEU A 408 22.71 38.81 27.01
C LEU A 408 23.00 39.57 28.32
N ARG A 409 22.75 38.94 29.48
CA ARG A 409 22.98 39.51 30.82
C ARG A 409 24.09 38.80 31.61
N ALA A 410 24.69 37.75 31.04
CA ALA A 410 25.91 37.11 31.50
C ALA A 410 27.03 37.47 30.51
#